data_AF-A0A3N2FGC9-F1
#
_entry.id   AF-A0A3N2FGC9-F1
#
_cell.length_a   1.000
_cell.length_b   1.000
_cell.length_c   1.000
_cell.angle_alpha   90.00
_cell.angle_beta   90.00
_cell.angle_gamma   90.00
#
_symmetry.space_group_name_H-M   'P 1'
#
loop_
_entity.id
_entity.type
_entity.pdbx_description
1 polymer ?
#
loop_
_entity_poly.entity_id
_entity_poly.type
_entity_poly.pdbx_seq_one_letter_code
_entity_poly.pdbx_strand_id
1 'polypeptide(L)'
;MTRVLISGASIAGPALAFWLHRYGVETTIVERAPALRLGGQNVDVRGAGREVARRMGLEDDIRAATTGEVGTRFLGRGGRTLAEFPAGTSDSGGATAELEILRGDLAQLLVDRTVEHTEYRYGDRITGLDDDNDVSGRAAVTVSFEHAPDERFDLVVAADGIGSSTRRLVFGAEPEIRSLGLETSYATVPRTASDDDWWRWYSAAGGRSITLRPDPHGTLRVALSQVIDRRLDRASTERRSLDEQRAHLRAVFGDAGWEAQRVLRGLDEADDLYYEQIGQVHAPRWSSGRVALVGDAAYCASPVSGMGTSLSLAGAYVLAGELAAHVDPRDGFAGYERIMRPYVKQAQALPPGVPRVANPVSRLGVAAFGLAVKVAATPVIGRTMGRFFTPPADAIELPEYSHLEV
;
A
#
# COMPACT_ATOMS: atom_id res chain seq x y z
N MET A 1 12.73 3.88 -29.83
CA MET A 1 12.46 3.18 -28.57
C MET A 1 11.23 3.84 -27.95
N THR A 2 10.30 3.07 -27.40
CA THR A 2 9.11 3.62 -26.72
C THR A 2 9.54 4.25 -25.41
N ARG A 3 9.08 5.48 -25.12
CA ARG A 3 9.37 6.22 -23.89
C ARG A 3 8.12 6.32 -23.02
N VAL A 4 8.23 5.87 -21.78
CA VAL A 4 7.12 5.86 -20.81
C VAL A 4 7.48 6.70 -19.60
N LEU A 5 6.63 7.68 -19.28
CA LEU A 5 6.69 8.41 -18.03
C LEU A 5 5.85 7.69 -16.96
N ILE A 6 6.41 7.50 -15.78
CA ILE A 6 5.75 6.89 -14.63
C ILE A 6 5.72 7.90 -13.47
N SER A 7 4.54 8.21 -12.96
CA SER A 7 4.36 9.14 -11.83
C SER A 7 4.34 8.37 -10.51
N GLY A 8 5.43 8.42 -9.74
CA GLY A 8 5.57 7.84 -8.40
C GLY A 8 6.72 6.84 -8.25
N ALA A 9 7.59 7.05 -7.26
CA ALA A 9 8.78 6.23 -6.98
C ALA A 9 8.62 5.42 -5.68
N SER A 10 7.61 4.53 -5.62
CA SER A 10 7.44 3.62 -4.47
C SER A 10 7.44 2.16 -4.92
N ILE A 11 6.31 1.45 -4.84
CA ILE A 11 6.26 0.02 -5.21
C ILE A 11 5.92 -0.15 -6.70
N ALA A 12 4.71 0.26 -7.11
CA ALA A 12 4.21 -0.01 -8.45
C ALA A 12 5.05 0.65 -9.57
N GLY A 13 5.56 1.86 -9.34
CA GLY A 13 6.32 2.60 -10.35
C GLY A 13 7.65 1.92 -10.72
N PRO A 14 8.59 1.76 -9.76
CA PRO A 14 9.84 1.02 -9.99
C PRO A 14 9.62 -0.44 -10.42
N ALA A 15 8.61 -1.13 -9.88
CA ALA A 15 8.26 -2.48 -10.35
C ALA A 15 7.84 -2.49 -11.83
N LEU A 16 7.08 -1.49 -12.27
CA LEU A 16 6.68 -1.37 -13.68
C LEU A 16 7.88 -1.04 -14.56
N ALA A 17 8.74 -0.11 -14.12
CA ALA A 17 9.96 0.25 -14.84
C ALA A 17 10.89 -0.95 -15.04
N PHE A 18 11.05 -1.80 -14.02
CA PHE A 18 11.82 -3.04 -14.12
C PHE A 18 11.34 -3.92 -15.28
N TRP A 19 10.03 -4.16 -15.37
CA TRP A 19 9.47 -5.01 -16.42
C TRP A 19 9.49 -4.36 -17.79
N LEU A 20 9.15 -3.07 -17.88
CA LEU A 20 9.20 -2.31 -19.14
C LEU A 20 10.62 -2.31 -19.75
N HIS A 21 11.65 -2.15 -18.91
CA HIS A 21 13.04 -2.21 -19.37
C HIS A 21 13.37 -3.56 -20.02
N ARG A 22 12.95 -4.68 -19.42
CA ARG A 22 13.16 -6.03 -20.00
C ARG A 22 12.48 -6.21 -21.36
N TYR A 23 11.47 -5.40 -21.67
CA TYR A 23 10.79 -5.40 -22.97
C TYR A 23 11.29 -4.27 -23.90
N GLY A 24 12.46 -3.69 -23.63
CA GLY A 24 13.09 -2.69 -24.48
C GLY A 24 12.42 -1.31 -24.46
N VAL A 25 11.72 -0.97 -23.38
CA VAL A 25 11.05 0.33 -23.18
C VAL A 25 11.91 1.22 -22.28
N GLU A 26 12.13 2.46 -22.71
CA GLU A 26 12.83 3.49 -21.94
C GLU A 26 11.87 4.13 -20.95
N THR A 27 12.30 4.29 -19.69
CA THR A 27 11.43 4.77 -18.62
C THR A 27 12.02 5.96 -17.87
N THR A 28 11.14 6.91 -17.54
CA THR A 28 11.41 8.01 -16.62
C THR A 28 10.40 7.92 -15.48
N ILE A 29 10.85 7.97 -14.23
CA ILE A 29 10.00 8.08 -13.04
C ILE A 29 10.10 9.50 -12.49
N VAL A 30 8.94 10.15 -12.29
CA VAL A 30 8.82 11.43 -11.60
C VAL A 30 8.21 11.23 -10.21
N GLU A 31 8.80 11.84 -9.18
CA GLU A 31 8.34 11.72 -7.78
C GLU A 31 8.34 13.08 -7.09
N ARG A 32 7.22 13.42 -6.46
CA ARG A 32 7.02 14.71 -5.79
C ARG A 32 7.95 14.90 -4.58
N ALA A 33 8.31 13.81 -3.91
CA ALA A 33 9.24 13.87 -2.79
C ALA A 33 10.64 14.24 -3.31
N PRO A 34 11.40 15.09 -2.59
CA PRO A 34 12.73 15.54 -3.02
C PRO A 34 13.79 14.42 -3.03
N ALA A 35 13.47 13.26 -2.45
CA ALA A 35 14.28 12.05 -2.47
C ALA A 35 13.37 10.82 -2.27
N LEU A 36 13.93 9.63 -2.44
CA LEU A 36 13.22 8.38 -2.14
C LEU A 36 12.76 8.36 -0.68
N ARG A 37 11.49 8.01 -0.46
CA ARG A 37 10.92 7.90 0.87
C ARG A 37 11.17 6.50 1.44
N LEU A 38 12.07 6.44 2.42
CA LEU A 38 12.43 5.22 3.15
C LEU A 38 11.51 4.92 4.35
N GLY A 39 10.61 5.84 4.69
CA GLY A 39 9.59 5.60 5.70
C GLY A 39 8.47 4.69 5.21
N GLY A 40 7.63 4.25 6.14
CA GLY A 40 6.43 3.47 5.83
C GLY A 40 6.20 2.32 6.81
N GLN A 41 5.07 1.66 6.62
CA GLN A 41 4.65 0.54 7.46
C GLN A 41 5.16 -0.79 6.90
N ASN A 42 5.13 -1.82 7.74
CA ASN A 42 5.33 -3.20 7.32
C ASN A 42 4.29 -3.55 6.25
N VAL A 43 4.76 -4.19 5.18
CA VAL A 43 3.93 -4.67 4.08
C VAL A 43 4.20 -6.14 3.84
N ASP A 44 3.12 -6.86 3.51
CA ASP A 44 3.19 -8.27 3.19
C ASP A 44 3.37 -8.46 1.68
N VAL A 45 4.30 -9.34 1.29
CA VAL A 45 4.47 -9.81 -0.08
C VAL A 45 3.92 -11.23 -0.16
N ARG A 46 2.69 -11.37 -0.69
CA ARG A 46 1.93 -12.65 -0.70
C ARG A 46 1.50 -13.07 -2.09
N GLY A 47 1.32 -14.37 -2.29
CA GLY A 47 0.71 -14.99 -3.48
C GLY A 47 1.30 -14.45 -4.77
N ALA A 48 0.47 -13.88 -5.65
CA ALA A 48 0.94 -13.31 -6.91
C ALA A 48 2.03 -12.23 -6.75
N GLY A 49 2.02 -11.47 -5.65
CA GLY A 49 3.07 -10.49 -5.36
C GLY A 49 4.43 -11.15 -5.09
N ARG A 50 4.44 -12.26 -4.33
CA ARG A 50 5.64 -13.07 -4.08
C ARG A 50 6.13 -13.71 -5.37
N GLU A 51 5.23 -14.26 -6.17
CA GLU A 51 5.59 -14.86 -7.45
C GLU A 51 6.23 -13.84 -8.40
N VAL A 52 5.69 -12.62 -8.49
CA VAL A 52 6.33 -11.55 -9.27
C VAL A 52 7.70 -11.18 -8.68
N ALA A 53 7.81 -11.00 -7.36
CA ALA A 53 9.10 -10.72 -6.72
C ALA A 53 10.14 -11.82 -7.00
N ARG A 54 9.74 -13.08 -7.02
CA ARG A 54 10.57 -14.22 -7.41
C ARG A 54 11.03 -14.11 -8.86
N ARG A 55 10.13 -13.80 -9.80
CA ARG A 55 10.47 -13.58 -11.22
C ARG A 55 11.40 -12.38 -11.43
N MET A 56 11.34 -11.38 -10.54
CA MET A 56 12.26 -10.24 -10.53
C MET A 56 13.63 -10.58 -9.91
N GLY A 57 13.79 -11.76 -9.29
CA GLY A 57 14.99 -12.14 -8.55
C GLY A 57 15.16 -11.38 -7.22
N LEU A 58 14.07 -10.92 -6.62
CA LEU A 58 14.04 -10.12 -5.39
C LEU A 58 13.64 -10.89 -4.14
N GLU A 59 13.20 -12.15 -4.26
CA GLU A 59 12.66 -12.90 -3.11
C GLU A 59 13.67 -13.03 -1.96
N ASP A 60 14.93 -13.36 -2.27
CA ASP A 60 15.98 -13.53 -1.25
C ASP A 60 16.41 -12.20 -0.62
N ASP A 61 16.44 -11.11 -1.39
CA ASP A 61 16.74 -9.77 -0.88
C ASP A 61 15.63 -9.31 0.08
N ILE A 62 14.36 -9.54 -0.29
CA ILE A 62 13.21 -9.25 0.57
C ILE A 62 13.28 -10.08 1.84
N ARG A 63 13.64 -11.37 1.73
CA ARG A 63 13.80 -12.26 2.87
C ARG A 63 14.88 -11.78 3.84
N ALA A 64 16.01 -11.31 3.31
CA ALA A 64 17.12 -10.77 4.09
C ALA A 64 16.76 -9.45 4.80
N ALA A 65 15.83 -8.67 4.22
CA ALA A 65 15.37 -7.40 4.76
C ALA A 65 14.06 -7.49 5.57
N THR A 66 13.64 -8.70 5.98
CA THR A 66 12.42 -8.86 6.77
C THR A 66 12.49 -8.18 8.13
N THR A 67 11.31 -7.85 8.68
CA THR A 67 11.15 -7.04 9.91
C THR A 67 11.56 -7.76 11.19
N GLY A 68 11.73 -9.08 11.14
CA GLY A 68 11.92 -9.94 12.30
C GLY A 68 10.66 -10.14 13.15
N GLU A 69 9.49 -9.67 12.68
CA GLU A 69 8.22 -9.82 13.39
C GLU A 69 7.84 -11.30 13.55
N VAL A 70 7.68 -11.77 14.79
CA VAL A 70 7.41 -13.19 15.08
C VAL A 70 5.91 -13.55 15.07
N GLY A 71 5.04 -12.56 14.86
CA GLY A 71 3.59 -12.72 14.77
C GLY A 71 2.81 -11.63 15.47
N THR A 72 1.49 -11.82 15.58
CA THR A 72 0.57 -10.87 16.19
C THR A 72 0.16 -11.28 17.60
N ARG A 73 0.27 -10.35 18.54
CA ARG A 73 -0.19 -10.50 19.93
C ARG A 73 -1.30 -9.50 20.23
N PHE A 74 -2.48 -10.02 20.56
CA PHE A 74 -3.59 -9.19 21.02
C PHE A 74 -3.50 -8.94 22.51
N LEU A 75 -3.61 -7.66 22.88
CA LEU A 75 -3.49 -7.18 24.24
C LEU A 75 -4.84 -6.74 24.80
N GLY A 76 -5.04 -7.04 26.08
CA GLY A 76 -6.16 -6.58 26.87
C GLY A 76 -5.79 -5.39 27.74
N ARG A 77 -6.74 -4.99 28.60
CA ARG A 77 -6.54 -3.91 29.57
C ARG A 77 -5.24 -4.11 30.36
N GLY A 78 -4.43 -3.05 30.44
CA GLY A 78 -3.16 -3.04 31.16
C GLY A 78 -2.02 -3.77 30.44
N GLY A 79 -2.17 -4.10 29.16
CA GLY A 79 -1.13 -4.78 28.37
C GLY A 79 -1.06 -6.29 28.56
N ARG A 80 -2.06 -6.91 29.22
CA ARG A 80 -2.07 -8.37 29.40
C ARG A 80 -2.25 -9.08 28.05
N THR A 81 -1.50 -10.14 27.79
CA THR A 81 -1.70 -10.98 26.61
C THR A 81 -3.08 -11.66 26.64
N LEU A 82 -3.85 -11.52 25.57
CA LEU A 82 -5.11 -12.25 25.37
C LEU A 82 -4.89 -13.48 24.48
N ALA A 83 -4.12 -13.30 23.41
CA ALA A 83 -3.86 -14.31 22.40
C ALA A 83 -2.61 -13.95 21.61
N GLU A 84 -1.96 -14.98 21.08
CA GLU A 84 -0.80 -14.88 20.20
C GLU A 84 -1.05 -15.74 18.96
N PHE A 85 -0.73 -15.17 17.80
CA PHE A 85 -0.82 -15.80 16.49
C PHE A 85 0.57 -15.67 15.85
N PRO A 86 1.39 -16.73 15.88
CA PRO A 86 2.71 -16.70 15.25
C PRO A 86 2.63 -16.32 13.77
N ALA A 87 3.70 -15.72 13.25
CA ALA A 87 3.81 -15.39 11.83
C ALA A 87 3.62 -16.63 10.96
N GLY A 88 3.04 -16.43 9.77
CA GLY A 88 2.84 -17.50 8.81
C GLY A 88 4.15 -18.17 8.43
N THR A 89 4.14 -19.50 8.34
CA THR A 89 5.24 -20.28 7.71
C THR A 89 4.90 -20.65 6.26
N SER A 90 3.79 -20.11 5.73
CA SER A 90 3.33 -20.29 4.35
C SER A 90 2.64 -19.02 3.84
N ASP A 91 2.52 -18.85 2.52
CA ASP A 91 1.92 -17.67 1.86
C ASP A 91 0.50 -17.34 2.33
N SER A 92 -0.23 -18.35 2.77
CA SER A 92 -1.62 -18.29 3.20
C SER A 92 -1.82 -18.33 4.72
N GLY A 93 -0.74 -18.44 5.51
CA GLY A 93 -0.81 -18.54 6.97
C GLY A 93 -0.69 -17.19 7.68
N GLY A 94 -1.55 -16.92 8.66
CA GLY A 94 -1.34 -15.87 9.67
C GLY A 94 -1.57 -14.42 9.23
N ALA A 95 -1.72 -13.53 10.21
CA ALA A 95 -1.90 -12.08 10.00
C ALA A 95 -0.61 -11.37 9.55
N THR A 96 0.55 -12.00 9.80
CA THR A 96 1.89 -11.56 9.36
C THR A 96 2.40 -12.56 8.32
N ALA A 97 2.86 -12.08 7.15
CA ALA A 97 3.38 -12.95 6.10
C ALA A 97 4.79 -13.47 6.43
N GLU A 98 5.20 -14.55 5.75
CA GLU A 98 6.58 -15.02 5.75
C GLU A 98 7.54 -13.95 5.17
N LEU A 99 7.11 -13.28 4.10
CA LEU A 99 7.83 -12.17 3.48
C LEU A 99 7.15 -10.85 3.86
N GLU A 100 7.42 -10.41 5.08
CA GLU A 100 7.06 -9.07 5.54
C GLU A 100 8.32 -8.17 5.56
N ILE A 101 8.22 -7.04 4.88
CA ILE A 101 9.29 -6.05 4.76
C ILE A 101 8.71 -4.65 4.99
N LEU A 102 9.52 -3.68 5.39
CA LEU A 102 9.06 -2.29 5.41
C LEU A 102 8.85 -1.76 3.99
N ARG A 103 7.79 -0.99 3.78
CA ARG A 103 7.49 -0.37 2.48
C ARG A 103 8.67 0.41 1.90
N GLY A 104 9.39 1.16 2.75
CA GLY A 104 10.54 1.95 2.32
C GLY A 104 11.71 1.08 1.86
N ASP A 105 12.02 0.02 2.60
CA ASP A 105 13.08 -0.93 2.25
C ASP A 105 12.75 -1.67 0.94
N LEU A 106 11.49 -2.08 0.75
CA LEU A 106 11.05 -2.67 -0.53
C LEU A 106 11.14 -1.66 -1.69
N ALA A 107 10.77 -0.39 -1.45
CA ALA A 107 10.90 0.65 -2.47
C ALA A 107 12.36 0.88 -2.86
N GLN A 108 13.28 0.90 -1.87
CA GLN A 108 14.72 0.99 -2.12
C GLN A 108 15.21 -0.18 -2.97
N LEU A 109 14.88 -1.42 -2.61
CA LEU A 109 15.25 -2.59 -3.40
C LEU A 109 14.79 -2.47 -4.86
N LEU A 110 13.55 -2.03 -5.10
CA LEU A 110 13.03 -1.87 -6.47
C LEU A 110 13.71 -0.73 -7.24
N VAL A 111 14.04 0.38 -6.56
CA VAL A 111 14.77 1.50 -7.16
C VAL A 111 16.20 1.08 -7.51
N ASP A 112 16.89 0.38 -6.62
CA ASP A 112 18.26 -0.11 -6.86
C ASP A 112 18.33 -1.03 -8.08
N ARG A 113 17.28 -1.81 -8.34
CA ARG A 113 17.20 -2.67 -9.54
C ARG A 113 16.93 -1.94 -10.85
N THR A 114 16.60 -0.65 -10.81
CA THR A 114 16.14 0.10 -12.00
C THR A 114 16.91 1.39 -12.23
N VAL A 115 17.61 1.94 -11.24
CA VAL A 115 18.31 3.24 -11.33
C VAL A 115 19.36 3.32 -12.44
N GLU A 116 19.96 2.19 -12.86
CA GLU A 116 20.91 2.16 -13.97
C GLU A 116 20.25 2.32 -15.36
N HIS A 117 18.94 2.12 -15.45
CA HIS A 117 18.19 2.06 -16.72
C HIS A 117 16.95 2.96 -16.77
N THR A 118 16.59 3.56 -15.64
CA THR A 118 15.43 4.43 -15.47
C THR A 118 15.89 5.77 -14.94
N GLU A 119 15.49 6.86 -15.61
CA GLU A 119 15.73 8.19 -15.10
C GLU A 119 14.79 8.49 -13.92
N TYR A 120 15.33 8.90 -12.77
CA TYR A 120 14.55 9.31 -11.60
C TYR A 120 14.60 10.83 -11.42
N ARG A 121 13.43 11.48 -11.44
CA ARG A 121 13.24 12.92 -11.23
C ARG A 121 12.51 13.16 -9.92
N TYR A 122 13.27 13.37 -8.86
CA TYR A 122 12.74 13.70 -7.54
C TYR A 122 12.45 15.20 -7.40
N GLY A 123 11.52 15.52 -6.51
CA GLY A 123 11.12 16.89 -6.20
C GLY A 123 10.26 17.53 -7.29
N ASP A 124 9.61 16.74 -8.15
CA ASP A 124 8.76 17.24 -9.23
C ASP A 124 7.49 16.39 -9.39
N ARG A 125 6.46 16.89 -10.07
CA ARG A 125 5.23 16.15 -10.31
C ARG A 125 4.55 16.59 -11.59
N ILE A 126 3.71 15.71 -12.13
CA ILE A 126 2.83 16.03 -13.25
C ILE A 126 1.77 17.05 -12.79
N THR A 127 1.61 18.11 -13.57
CA THR A 127 0.61 19.18 -13.38
C THR A 127 -0.37 19.27 -14.56
N GLY A 128 0.00 18.77 -15.74
CA GLY A 128 -0.84 18.77 -16.93
C GLY A 128 -0.54 17.58 -17.84
N LEU A 129 -1.57 17.12 -18.56
CA LEU A 129 -1.48 16.06 -19.56
C LEU A 129 -2.34 16.45 -20.75
N ASP A 130 -1.72 16.45 -21.94
CA ASP A 130 -2.40 16.67 -23.20
C ASP A 130 -2.11 15.49 -24.14
N ASP A 131 -3.16 14.70 -24.39
CA ASP A 131 -3.12 13.47 -25.22
C ASP A 131 -3.64 13.75 -26.63
N ASP A 132 -3.21 14.87 -27.23
CA ASP A 132 -3.52 15.22 -28.59
C ASP A 132 -2.56 14.55 -29.60
N ASN A 133 -3.14 14.11 -30.73
CA ASN A 133 -2.35 13.65 -31.87
C ASN A 133 -1.66 14.85 -32.53
N ASP A 134 -0.33 14.85 -32.55
CA ASP A 134 0.43 15.88 -33.24
C ASP A 134 0.17 15.88 -34.74
N VAL A 135 0.23 17.08 -35.32
CA VAL A 135 0.25 17.39 -36.76
C VAL A 135 1.34 16.58 -37.50
N SER A 136 2.39 16.12 -36.80
CA SER A 136 3.46 15.25 -37.32
C SER A 136 3.07 13.76 -37.47
N GLY A 137 1.90 13.33 -36.98
CA GLY A 137 1.39 11.96 -37.12
C GLY A 137 1.97 10.94 -36.14
N ARG A 138 2.86 11.32 -35.22
CA ARG A 138 3.26 10.48 -34.07
C ARG A 138 2.43 10.85 -32.85
N ALA A 139 1.61 9.89 -32.41
CA ALA A 139 0.76 10.03 -31.24
C ALA A 139 1.59 9.90 -29.95
N ALA A 140 1.58 10.95 -29.12
CA ALA A 140 2.35 11.06 -27.88
C ALA A 140 1.65 12.04 -26.94
N VAL A 141 1.87 11.90 -25.63
CA VAL A 141 1.31 12.76 -24.59
C VAL A 141 2.30 13.88 -24.26
N THR A 142 1.85 15.13 -24.32
CA THR A 142 2.60 16.27 -23.77
C THR A 142 2.33 16.37 -22.28
N VAL A 143 3.40 16.35 -21.48
CA VAL A 143 3.33 16.35 -20.03
C VAL A 143 3.90 17.66 -19.50
N SER A 144 3.12 18.36 -18.69
CA SER A 144 3.59 19.51 -17.91
C SER A 144 3.97 19.08 -16.51
N PHE A 145 5.07 19.66 -16.02
CA PHE A 145 5.61 19.40 -14.70
C PHE A 145 5.45 20.63 -13.78
N GLU A 146 5.72 20.46 -12.49
CA GLU A 146 5.71 21.58 -11.54
C GLU A 146 6.98 22.43 -11.67
N HIS A 147 8.11 21.79 -12.00
CA HIS A 147 9.41 22.45 -12.08
C HIS A 147 10.14 22.23 -13.41
N ALA A 148 10.10 21.03 -13.98
CA ALA A 148 10.70 20.74 -15.28
C ALA A 148 9.90 21.38 -16.45
N PRO A 149 10.56 21.62 -17.60
CA PRO A 149 9.85 22.03 -18.81
C PRO A 149 8.92 20.92 -19.32
N ASP A 150 7.93 21.30 -20.12
CA ASP A 150 7.06 20.34 -20.79
C ASP A 150 7.85 19.33 -21.63
N GLU A 151 7.44 18.08 -21.59
CA GLU A 151 8.10 16.99 -22.31
C GLU A 151 7.10 16.00 -22.89
N ARG A 152 7.47 15.36 -24.01
CA ARG A 152 6.61 14.40 -24.70
C ARG A 152 7.04 12.95 -24.42
N PHE A 153 6.05 12.11 -24.14
CA PHE A 153 6.20 10.68 -23.91
C PHE A 153 5.22 9.88 -24.76
N ASP A 154 5.57 8.66 -25.14
CA ASP A 154 4.66 7.81 -25.93
C ASP A 154 3.48 7.32 -25.07
N LEU A 155 3.71 7.11 -23.77
CA LEU A 155 2.71 6.74 -22.76
C LEU A 155 3.01 7.39 -21.40
N VAL A 156 1.96 7.54 -20.59
CA VAL A 156 2.08 7.99 -19.19
C VAL A 156 1.38 6.98 -18.28
N VAL A 157 2.00 6.61 -17.17
CA VAL A 157 1.41 5.71 -16.17
C VAL A 157 1.40 6.37 -14.79
N ALA A 158 0.21 6.50 -14.21
CA ALA A 158 0.03 7.00 -12.86
C ALA A 158 0.22 5.87 -11.83
N ALA A 159 1.27 5.98 -11.01
CA ALA A 159 1.60 5.12 -9.88
C ALA A 159 1.70 5.93 -8.56
N ASP A 160 1.07 7.11 -8.51
CA ASP A 160 1.19 8.16 -7.49
C ASP A 160 0.19 7.98 -6.33
N GLY A 161 -0.28 6.75 -6.14
CA GLY A 161 -1.01 6.29 -4.95
C GLY A 161 -2.46 6.74 -4.83
N ILE A 162 -3.08 6.46 -3.66
CA ILE A 162 -4.51 6.72 -3.42
C ILE A 162 -4.90 8.19 -3.66
N GLY A 163 -3.99 9.12 -3.35
CA GLY A 163 -4.16 10.57 -3.52
C GLY A 163 -3.84 11.09 -4.93
N SER A 164 -3.60 10.20 -5.91
CA SER A 164 -3.17 10.49 -7.28
C SER A 164 -3.78 11.77 -7.87
N SER A 165 -2.93 12.77 -8.11
CA SER A 165 -3.29 13.96 -8.88
C SER A 165 -3.38 13.62 -10.36
N THR A 166 -2.52 12.71 -10.84
CA THR A 166 -2.50 12.27 -12.24
C THR A 166 -3.83 11.63 -12.64
N ARG A 167 -4.41 10.78 -11.78
CA ARG A 167 -5.77 10.23 -11.98
C ARG A 167 -6.82 11.31 -12.10
N ARG A 168 -6.76 12.38 -11.29
CA ARG A 168 -7.74 13.47 -11.35
C ARG A 168 -7.62 14.28 -12.64
N LEU A 169 -6.40 14.47 -13.16
CA LEU A 169 -6.18 15.15 -14.45
C LEU A 169 -6.85 14.39 -15.61
N VAL A 170 -6.75 13.05 -15.61
CA VAL A 170 -7.22 12.22 -16.73
C VAL A 170 -8.71 11.86 -16.62
N PHE A 171 -9.17 11.51 -15.43
CA PHE A 171 -10.50 10.94 -15.22
C PHE A 171 -11.44 11.86 -14.43
N GLY A 172 -10.97 13.04 -13.98
CA GLY A 172 -11.77 13.95 -13.17
C GLY A 172 -12.32 13.28 -11.91
N ALA A 173 -13.64 13.34 -11.74
CA ALA A 173 -14.36 12.76 -10.61
C ALA A 173 -14.89 11.33 -10.87
N GLU A 174 -14.62 10.74 -12.03
CA GLU A 174 -15.11 9.39 -12.38
C GLU A 174 -14.61 8.31 -11.39
N PRO A 175 -13.33 8.27 -10.98
CA PRO A 175 -12.88 7.34 -9.95
C PRO A 175 -13.27 7.80 -8.55
N GLU A 176 -13.97 6.94 -7.81
CA GLU A 176 -14.41 7.23 -6.45
C GLU A 176 -13.38 6.74 -5.43
N ILE A 177 -13.20 7.50 -4.36
CA ILE A 177 -12.50 7.02 -3.16
C ILE A 177 -13.54 6.75 -2.08
N ARG A 178 -13.76 5.47 -1.77
CA ARG A 178 -14.78 5.04 -0.80
C ARG A 178 -14.14 4.90 0.57
N SER A 179 -14.53 5.78 1.49
CA SER A 179 -14.09 5.71 2.89
C SER A 179 -14.56 4.42 3.56
N LEU A 180 -13.69 3.79 4.34
CA LEU A 180 -14.01 2.64 5.19
C LEU A 180 -14.43 3.03 6.62
N GLY A 181 -14.49 4.34 6.92
CA GLY A 181 -14.89 4.83 8.24
C GLY A 181 -13.82 4.57 9.30
N LEU A 182 -12.56 4.66 8.91
CA LEU A 182 -11.40 4.48 9.77
C LEU A 182 -10.37 5.55 9.39
N GLU A 183 -9.81 6.22 10.38
CA GLU A 183 -8.61 7.04 10.23
C GLU A 183 -7.46 6.32 10.93
N THR A 184 -6.27 6.40 10.33
CA THR A 184 -5.07 5.84 10.91
C THR A 184 -3.94 6.85 10.83
N SER A 185 -3.21 7.00 11.93
CA SER A 185 -1.95 7.71 11.97
C SER A 185 -0.80 6.75 12.18
N TYR A 186 0.32 7.04 11.53
CA TYR A 186 1.52 6.24 11.60
C TYR A 186 2.70 7.10 11.98
N ALA A 187 3.64 6.52 12.72
CA ALA A 187 4.89 7.15 13.07
C ALA A 187 5.92 6.11 13.46
N THR A 188 7.17 6.54 13.56
CA THR A 188 8.25 5.74 14.11
C THR A 188 8.58 6.19 15.52
N VAL A 189 8.73 5.23 16.43
CA VAL A 189 9.11 5.52 17.81
C VAL A 189 10.31 4.67 18.27
N PRO A 190 11.16 5.17 19.17
CA PRO A 190 12.27 4.40 19.69
C PRO A 190 11.82 3.13 20.43
N ARG A 191 12.59 2.05 20.28
CA ARG A 191 12.49 0.86 21.13
C ARG A 191 12.98 1.18 22.55
N THR A 192 12.45 0.41 23.48
CA THR A 192 12.81 0.37 24.90
C THR A 192 13.12 -1.07 25.30
N ALA A 193 13.71 -1.26 26.48
CA ALA A 193 14.04 -2.59 26.99
C ALA A 193 12.82 -3.50 27.22
N SER A 194 11.59 -2.95 27.26
CA SER A 194 10.35 -3.73 27.41
C SER A 194 9.71 -4.15 26.09
N ASP A 195 10.30 -3.78 24.94
CA ASP A 195 9.75 -4.13 23.63
C ASP A 195 10.33 -5.45 23.11
N ASP A 196 9.45 -6.26 22.55
CA ASP A 196 9.78 -7.52 21.89
C ASP A 196 9.35 -7.51 20.42
N ASP A 197 9.59 -8.63 19.74
CA ASP A 197 9.44 -8.72 18.28
C ASP A 197 8.03 -9.14 17.85
N TRP A 198 7.04 -8.95 18.73
CA TRP A 198 5.63 -9.17 18.42
C TRP A 198 4.98 -7.90 17.89
N TRP A 199 4.12 -8.05 16.88
CA TRP A 199 3.11 -7.04 16.59
C TRP A 199 2.10 -7.01 17.73
N ARG A 200 2.21 -6.00 18.58
CA ARG A 200 1.32 -5.80 19.73
C ARG A 200 0.12 -4.98 19.29
N TRP A 201 -1.06 -5.58 19.39
CA TRP A 201 -2.34 -4.96 19.05
C TRP A 201 -3.17 -4.73 20.31
N TYR A 202 -3.43 -3.47 20.65
CA TYR A 202 -4.31 -3.11 21.76
C TYR A 202 -5.56 -2.39 21.26
N SER A 203 -6.73 -2.89 21.65
CA SER A 203 -8.03 -2.26 21.33
C SER A 203 -8.62 -1.56 22.55
N ALA A 204 -9.00 -0.30 22.38
CA ALA A 204 -9.67 0.53 23.38
C ALA A 204 -11.10 0.87 22.94
N ALA A 205 -11.97 1.17 23.92
CA ALA A 205 -13.32 1.65 23.63
C ALA A 205 -13.27 2.99 22.87
N GLY A 206 -14.35 3.37 22.19
CA GLY A 206 -14.37 4.52 21.28
C GLY A 206 -13.92 4.17 19.86
N GLY A 207 -13.78 2.88 19.54
CA GLY A 207 -13.38 2.41 18.23
C GLY A 207 -11.91 2.68 17.95
N ARG A 208 -11.07 2.59 18.99
CA ARG A 208 -9.66 2.96 18.95
C ARG A 208 -8.79 1.72 19.00
N SER A 209 -7.69 1.72 18.26
CA SER A 209 -6.62 0.74 18.41
C SER A 209 -5.25 1.40 18.37
N ILE A 210 -4.32 0.80 19.11
CA ILE A 210 -2.91 1.18 19.16
C ILE A 210 -2.13 -0.07 18.80
N THR A 211 -1.29 0.03 17.78
CA THR A 211 -0.39 -1.06 17.40
C THR A 211 1.06 -0.63 17.46
N LEU A 212 1.92 -1.56 17.87
CA LEU A 212 3.37 -1.43 17.85
C LEU A 212 3.95 -2.64 17.12
N ARG A 213 4.72 -2.40 16.07
CA ARG A 213 5.37 -3.44 15.27
C ARG A 213 6.88 -3.27 15.31
N PRO A 214 7.66 -4.36 15.43
CA PRO A 214 9.11 -4.28 15.30
C PRO A 214 9.51 -3.91 13.88
N ASP A 215 10.72 -3.37 13.76
CA ASP A 215 11.40 -3.15 12.50
C ASP A 215 12.90 -3.50 12.62
N PRO A 216 13.62 -3.65 11.49
CA PRO A 216 15.02 -4.05 11.52
C PRO A 216 15.98 -2.89 11.83
N HIS A 217 15.46 -1.69 12.11
CA HIS A 217 16.24 -0.45 12.29
C HIS A 217 16.38 -0.05 13.76
N GLY A 218 15.97 -0.92 14.70
CA GLY A 218 16.02 -0.65 16.14
C GLY A 218 14.91 0.26 16.64
N THR A 219 13.86 0.46 15.83
CA THR A 219 12.69 1.27 16.19
C THR A 219 11.41 0.42 16.20
N LEU A 220 10.27 1.06 16.43
CA LEU A 220 8.95 0.47 16.27
C LEU A 220 8.13 1.31 15.30
N ARG A 221 7.36 0.62 14.44
CA ARG A 221 6.29 1.25 13.65
C ARG A 221 5.01 1.28 14.48
N VAL A 222 4.45 2.47 14.63
CA VAL A 222 3.20 2.70 15.35
C VAL A 222 2.07 2.88 14.36
N ALA A 223 0.90 2.30 14.66
CA ALA A 223 -0.37 2.77 14.11
C ALA A 223 -1.38 3.12 15.20
N LEU A 224 -2.01 4.29 15.09
CA LEU A 224 -3.15 4.72 15.89
C LEU A 224 -4.37 4.78 15.00
N SER A 225 -5.36 3.90 15.20
CA SER A 225 -6.56 3.88 14.37
C SER A 225 -7.81 4.23 15.15
N GLN A 226 -8.71 5.02 14.55
CA GLN A 226 -10.01 5.40 15.11
C GLN A 226 -11.13 5.21 14.10
N VAL A 227 -12.22 4.55 14.51
CA VAL A 227 -13.46 4.49 13.74
C VAL A 227 -14.12 5.86 13.70
N ILE A 228 -14.45 6.30 12.49
CA ILE A 228 -15.07 7.60 12.22
C ILE A 228 -16.34 7.45 11.38
N ASP A 229 -17.11 8.53 11.20
CA ASP A 229 -18.21 8.56 10.23
C ASP A 229 -17.63 8.51 8.80
N ARG A 230 -18.18 7.62 7.96
CA ARG A 230 -17.80 7.46 6.55
C ARG A 230 -18.12 8.70 5.71
N ARG A 231 -19.04 9.55 6.19
CA ARG A 231 -19.43 10.81 5.53
C ARG A 231 -18.47 11.96 5.78
N LEU A 232 -17.51 11.80 6.69
CA LEU A 232 -16.50 12.82 6.91
C LEU A 232 -15.67 13.01 5.64
N ASP A 233 -15.60 14.26 5.20
CA ASP A 233 -14.82 14.65 4.03
C ASP A 233 -13.34 14.34 4.27
N ARG A 234 -12.77 13.46 3.45
CA ARG A 234 -11.34 13.12 3.47
C ARG A 234 -10.46 14.36 3.44
N ALA A 235 -10.84 15.34 2.61
CA ALA A 235 -10.05 16.53 2.45
C ALA A 235 -10.05 17.40 3.73
N SER A 236 -11.09 17.29 4.58
CA SER A 236 -11.12 17.99 5.88
C SER A 236 -10.09 17.46 6.85
N THR A 237 -9.82 16.16 6.80
CA THR A 237 -8.82 15.48 7.62
C THR A 237 -7.41 15.73 7.09
N GLU A 238 -7.20 15.64 5.77
CA GLU A 238 -5.89 15.84 5.14
C GLU A 238 -5.38 17.29 5.19
N ARG A 239 -6.28 18.26 5.39
CA ARG A 239 -5.94 19.69 5.53
C ARG A 239 -5.38 20.07 6.92
N ARG A 240 -5.43 19.19 7.91
CA ARG A 240 -4.91 19.49 9.26
C ARG A 240 -3.40 19.71 9.21
N SER A 241 -2.92 20.80 9.81
CA SER A 241 -1.51 21.00 10.11
C SER A 241 -0.98 19.89 11.04
N LEU A 242 0.34 19.69 11.09
CA LEU A 242 0.95 18.69 11.97
C LEU A 242 0.58 18.92 13.45
N ASP A 243 0.51 20.18 13.89
CA ASP A 243 0.14 20.50 15.27
C ASP A 243 -1.33 20.16 15.56
N GLU A 244 -2.24 20.41 14.62
CA GLU A 244 -3.64 20.00 14.74
C GLU A 244 -3.79 18.47 14.75
N GLN A 245 -2.99 17.75 13.95
CA GLN A 245 -2.96 16.29 13.96
C GLN A 245 -2.49 15.77 15.32
N ARG A 246 -1.38 16.28 15.86
CA ARG A 246 -0.87 15.91 17.19
C ARG A 246 -1.87 16.21 18.29
N ALA A 247 -2.48 17.40 18.28
CA ALA A 247 -3.51 17.79 19.25
C ALA A 247 -4.73 16.86 19.18
N HIS A 248 -5.18 16.52 17.97
CA HIS A 248 -6.27 15.57 17.76
C HIS A 248 -5.94 14.18 18.32
N LEU A 249 -4.75 13.65 18.05
CA LEU A 249 -4.32 12.35 18.55
C LEU A 249 -4.24 12.32 20.08
N ARG A 250 -3.76 13.38 20.72
CA ARG A 250 -3.77 13.49 22.19
C ARG A 250 -5.20 13.50 22.74
N ALA A 251 -6.11 14.23 22.12
CA ALA A 251 -7.51 14.28 22.53
C ALA A 251 -8.21 12.93 22.37
N VAL A 252 -7.90 12.19 21.30
CA VAL A 252 -8.52 10.90 20.99
C VAL A 252 -7.92 9.76 21.79
N PHE A 253 -6.60 9.71 22.00
CA PHE A 253 -5.92 8.54 22.58
C PHE A 253 -5.39 8.76 23.99
N GLY A 254 -5.46 9.98 24.54
CA GLY A 254 -4.88 10.31 25.85
C GLY A 254 -5.35 9.42 27.00
N ASP A 255 -6.59 8.94 26.97
CA ASP A 255 -7.19 8.05 27.97
C ASP A 255 -7.31 6.58 27.52
N ALA A 256 -6.72 6.20 26.37
CA ALA A 256 -6.86 4.85 25.81
C ALA A 256 -6.23 3.76 26.70
N GLY A 257 -5.26 4.12 27.54
CA GLY A 257 -4.52 3.21 28.42
C GLY A 257 -3.39 2.48 27.71
N TRP A 258 -2.85 1.43 28.35
CA TRP A 258 -1.63 0.73 27.89
C TRP A 258 -0.49 1.74 27.63
N GLU A 259 0.15 1.69 26.47
CA GLU A 259 1.28 2.55 26.11
C GLU A 259 0.88 3.84 25.38
N ALA A 260 -0.41 4.23 25.40
CA ALA A 260 -0.89 5.41 24.69
C ALA A 260 -0.07 6.68 24.99
N GLN A 261 0.30 6.93 26.25
CA GLN A 261 1.08 8.11 26.63
C GLN A 261 2.51 8.08 26.10
N ARG A 262 3.14 6.90 26.06
CA ARG A 262 4.47 6.73 25.46
C ARG A 262 4.40 6.95 23.95
N VAL A 263 3.40 6.34 23.31
CA VAL A 263 3.17 6.46 21.87
C VAL A 263 2.92 7.91 21.48
N LEU A 264 2.02 8.61 22.15
CA LEU A 264 1.73 10.02 21.89
C LEU A 264 2.96 10.92 22.02
N ARG A 265 3.83 10.66 23.01
CA ARG A 265 5.11 11.37 23.13
C ARG A 265 6.03 11.10 21.94
N GLY A 266 6.14 9.85 21.51
CA GLY A 266 6.93 9.51 20.32
C GLY A 266 6.41 10.18 19.06
N LEU A 267 5.08 10.30 18.89
CA LEU A 267 4.47 11.00 17.76
C LEU A 267 4.70 12.52 17.78
N ASP A 268 4.92 13.11 18.95
CA ASP A 268 5.27 14.53 19.06
C ASP A 268 6.68 14.81 18.53
N GLU A 269 7.58 13.83 18.67
CA GLU A 269 8.99 13.92 18.27
C GLU A 269 9.24 13.33 16.87
N ALA A 270 8.29 12.59 16.30
CA ALA A 270 8.43 11.92 15.01
C ALA A 270 8.36 12.92 13.84
N ASP A 271 9.37 12.85 12.96
CA ASP A 271 9.44 13.58 11.70
C ASP A 271 8.63 12.92 10.58
N ASP A 272 8.24 11.66 10.76
CA ASP A 272 7.55 10.83 9.77
C ASP A 272 6.07 10.59 10.08
N LEU A 273 5.48 11.44 10.94
CA LEU A 273 4.06 11.38 11.27
C LEU A 273 3.21 11.48 9.99
N TYR A 274 2.48 10.42 9.69
CA TYR A 274 1.60 10.33 8.54
C TYR A 274 0.17 10.07 8.99
N TYR A 275 -0.77 10.82 8.43
CA TYR A 275 -2.20 10.69 8.73
C TYR A 275 -2.97 10.34 7.47
N GLU A 276 -3.84 9.34 7.54
CA GLU A 276 -4.73 9.01 6.44
C GLU A 276 -6.14 8.64 6.88
N GLN A 277 -7.12 8.98 6.05
CA GLN A 277 -8.42 8.34 6.08
C GLN A 277 -8.36 7.09 5.20
N ILE A 278 -8.68 5.95 5.80
CA ILE A 278 -8.62 4.66 5.13
C ILE A 278 -9.77 4.56 4.13
N GLY A 279 -9.43 4.25 2.87
CA GLY A 279 -10.40 4.10 1.80
C GLY A 279 -9.90 3.19 0.68
N GLN A 280 -10.78 2.95 -0.27
CA GLN A 280 -10.51 2.18 -1.48
C GLN A 280 -10.74 3.02 -2.73
N VAL A 281 -9.94 2.82 -3.77
CA VAL A 281 -10.15 3.46 -5.08
C VAL A 281 -10.98 2.54 -5.96
N HIS A 282 -12.10 3.06 -6.45
CA HIS A 282 -13.01 2.38 -7.37
C HIS A 282 -13.03 3.15 -8.69
N ALA A 283 -12.09 2.82 -9.58
CA ALA A 283 -12.03 3.37 -10.93
C ALA A 283 -12.79 2.45 -11.92
N PRO A 284 -13.81 2.96 -12.63
CA PRO A 284 -14.57 2.18 -13.63
C PRO A 284 -13.70 1.62 -14.76
N ARG A 285 -12.69 2.39 -15.15
CA ARG A 285 -11.66 2.06 -16.15
C ARG A 285 -10.29 2.51 -15.65
N TRP A 286 -9.23 1.86 -16.12
CA TRP A 286 -7.86 2.17 -15.67
C TRP A 286 -6.99 2.83 -16.74
N SER A 287 -7.56 3.16 -17.89
CA SER A 287 -6.86 3.87 -18.96
C SER A 287 -7.78 4.83 -19.72
N SER A 288 -7.16 5.83 -20.33
CA SER A 288 -7.78 6.76 -21.27
C SER A 288 -6.73 7.19 -22.27
N GLY A 289 -6.95 6.89 -23.55
CA GLY A 289 -5.98 7.17 -24.60
C GLY A 289 -4.62 6.51 -24.32
N ARG A 290 -3.59 7.33 -24.11
CA ARG A 290 -2.21 6.90 -23.84
C ARG A 290 -1.81 6.94 -22.36
N VAL A 291 -2.78 7.19 -21.49
CA VAL A 291 -2.56 7.27 -20.04
C VAL A 291 -3.22 6.10 -19.32
N ALA A 292 -2.49 5.46 -18.40
CA ALA A 292 -2.98 4.37 -17.57
C ALA A 292 -2.74 4.57 -16.06
N LEU A 293 -3.46 3.83 -15.23
CA LEU A 293 -3.33 3.80 -13.77
C LEU A 293 -2.80 2.43 -13.31
N VAL A 294 -1.92 2.41 -12.31
CA VAL A 294 -1.44 1.19 -11.65
C VAL A 294 -1.31 1.36 -10.14
N GLY A 295 -1.38 0.26 -9.39
CA GLY A 295 -1.28 0.28 -7.93
C GLY A 295 -2.42 1.04 -7.27
N ASP A 296 -2.12 1.68 -6.14
CA ASP A 296 -3.10 2.44 -5.36
C ASP A 296 -3.73 3.62 -6.11
N ALA A 297 -3.11 4.09 -7.20
CA ALA A 297 -3.74 5.09 -8.08
C ALA A 297 -4.97 4.51 -8.79
N ALA A 298 -4.94 3.23 -9.18
CA ALA A 298 -6.02 2.55 -9.90
C ALA A 298 -7.04 1.86 -8.98
N TYR A 299 -6.55 1.15 -7.95
CA TYR A 299 -7.34 0.14 -7.25
C TYR A 299 -6.90 -0.09 -5.80
N CYS A 300 -6.56 0.98 -5.08
CA CYS A 300 -6.21 0.86 -3.66
C CYS A 300 -7.24 -0.01 -2.92
N ALA A 301 -6.77 -1.11 -2.33
CA ALA A 301 -7.60 -2.07 -1.61
C ALA A 301 -7.74 -1.73 -0.11
N SER A 302 -7.10 -0.64 0.32
CA SER A 302 -6.87 -0.21 1.70
C SER A 302 -5.88 -1.10 2.47
N PRO A 303 -5.16 -0.56 3.48
CA PRO A 303 -4.31 -1.36 4.37
C PRO A 303 -5.07 -2.49 5.09
N VAL A 304 -6.38 -2.34 5.30
CA VAL A 304 -7.24 -3.35 5.93
C VAL A 304 -7.30 -4.65 5.13
N SER A 305 -7.08 -4.59 3.80
CA SER A 305 -7.02 -5.80 2.97
C SER A 305 -5.70 -6.56 3.08
N GLY A 306 -4.60 -5.89 3.45
CA GLY A 306 -3.23 -6.43 3.36
C GLY A 306 -2.70 -6.65 1.94
N MET A 307 -3.44 -6.28 0.88
CA MET A 307 -3.13 -6.69 -0.51
C MET A 307 -2.46 -5.61 -1.37
N GLY A 308 -2.23 -4.40 -0.84
CA GLY A 308 -1.75 -3.26 -1.64
C GLY A 308 -0.41 -3.53 -2.38
N THR A 309 0.54 -4.14 -1.69
CA THR A 309 1.86 -4.48 -2.26
C THR A 309 1.74 -5.59 -3.31
N SER A 310 1.02 -6.68 -3.01
CA SER A 310 0.81 -7.76 -3.99
C SER A 310 0.07 -7.29 -5.24
N LEU A 311 -0.94 -6.43 -5.10
CA LEU A 311 -1.62 -5.82 -6.25
C LEU A 311 -0.71 -4.91 -7.07
N SER A 312 0.17 -4.16 -6.40
CA SER A 312 1.11 -3.26 -7.07
C SER A 312 2.14 -4.04 -7.91
N LEU A 313 2.72 -5.10 -7.35
CA LEU A 313 3.69 -5.94 -8.05
C LEU A 313 3.04 -6.72 -9.20
N ALA A 314 1.91 -7.40 -8.96
CA ALA A 314 1.17 -8.12 -9.99
C ALA A 314 0.68 -7.19 -11.11
N GLY A 315 0.13 -6.03 -10.74
CA GLY A 315 -0.37 -5.05 -11.70
C GLY A 315 0.73 -4.46 -12.58
N ALA A 316 1.90 -4.17 -12.01
CA ALA A 316 3.07 -3.71 -12.76
C ALA A 316 3.54 -4.76 -13.78
N TYR A 317 3.64 -6.02 -13.36
CA TYR A 317 4.03 -7.14 -14.25
C TYR A 317 3.05 -7.31 -15.41
N VAL A 318 1.75 -7.41 -15.11
CA VAL A 318 0.72 -7.61 -16.14
C VAL A 318 0.63 -6.41 -17.07
N LEU A 319 0.70 -5.18 -16.56
CA LEU A 319 0.66 -3.99 -17.40
C LEU A 319 1.84 -3.94 -18.38
N ALA A 320 3.06 -4.20 -17.90
CA ALA A 320 4.24 -4.22 -18.78
C ALA A 320 4.15 -5.31 -19.84
N GLY A 321 3.74 -6.53 -19.46
CA GLY A 321 3.61 -7.66 -20.38
C GLY A 321 2.55 -7.44 -21.44
N GLU A 322 1.37 -6.94 -21.07
CA GLU A 322 0.31 -6.64 -22.03
C GLU A 322 0.67 -5.48 -22.96
N LEU A 323 1.43 -4.48 -22.49
CA LEU A 323 1.97 -3.43 -23.36
C LEU A 323 3.01 -3.96 -24.34
N ALA A 324 3.85 -4.92 -23.94
CA ALA A 324 4.83 -5.54 -24.83
C ALA A 324 4.18 -6.49 -25.86
N ALA A 325 3.06 -7.13 -25.49
CA ALA A 325 2.36 -8.09 -26.34
C ALA A 325 1.50 -7.46 -27.46
N HIS A 326 1.26 -6.16 -27.43
CA HIS A 326 0.35 -5.47 -28.35
C HIS A 326 1.03 -4.28 -29.05
N VAL A 327 0.67 -4.06 -30.33
CA VAL A 327 1.17 -2.91 -31.11
C VAL A 327 0.44 -1.62 -30.70
N ASP A 328 -0.88 -1.71 -30.48
CA ASP A 328 -1.67 -0.59 -29.97
C ASP A 328 -1.67 -0.65 -28.44
N PRO A 329 -1.18 0.40 -27.74
CA PRO A 329 -1.18 0.43 -26.28
C PRO A 329 -2.58 0.31 -25.67
N ARG A 330 -3.63 0.71 -26.40
CA ARG A 330 -5.02 0.60 -25.95
C ARG A 330 -5.46 -0.85 -25.78
N ASP A 331 -5.01 -1.74 -26.66
CA ASP A 331 -5.28 -3.17 -26.55
C ASP A 331 -4.53 -3.77 -25.35
N GLY A 332 -3.27 -3.36 -25.14
CA GLY A 332 -2.51 -3.73 -23.95
C GLY A 332 -3.17 -3.27 -22.65
N PHE A 333 -3.67 -2.03 -22.59
CA PHE A 333 -4.42 -1.55 -21.43
C PHE A 333 -5.72 -2.32 -21.18
N ALA A 334 -6.44 -2.69 -22.24
CA ALA A 334 -7.65 -3.51 -22.13
C ALA A 334 -7.34 -4.93 -21.63
N GLY A 335 -6.25 -5.53 -22.10
CA GLY A 335 -5.75 -6.81 -21.63
C GLY A 335 -5.37 -6.80 -20.15
N TYR A 336 -4.61 -5.77 -19.74
CA TYR A 336 -4.23 -5.53 -18.35
C TYR A 336 -5.45 -5.45 -17.44
N GLU A 337 -6.43 -4.63 -17.82
CA GLU A 337 -7.64 -4.44 -17.04
C GLU A 337 -8.44 -5.74 -16.92
N ARG A 338 -8.60 -6.48 -18.03
CA ARG A 338 -9.30 -7.77 -18.06
C ARG A 338 -8.67 -8.79 -17.10
N ILE A 339 -7.35 -8.87 -17.04
CA ILE A 339 -6.61 -9.83 -16.21
C ILE A 339 -6.66 -9.42 -14.73
N MET A 340 -6.39 -8.15 -14.43
CA MET A 340 -6.24 -7.69 -13.03
C MET A 340 -7.57 -7.40 -12.33
N ARG A 341 -8.65 -7.03 -13.05
CA ARG A 341 -9.92 -6.61 -12.43
C ARG A 341 -10.60 -7.68 -11.55
N PRO A 342 -10.64 -8.97 -11.90
CA PRO A 342 -11.15 -10.00 -11.00
C PRO A 342 -10.36 -10.09 -9.68
N TYR A 343 -9.03 -10.06 -9.77
CA TYR A 343 -8.14 -10.15 -8.61
C TYR A 343 -8.28 -8.93 -7.69
N VAL A 344 -8.30 -7.73 -8.27
CA VAL A 344 -8.57 -6.47 -7.56
C VAL A 344 -9.92 -6.52 -6.83
N LYS A 345 -10.99 -6.96 -7.50
CA LYS A 345 -12.34 -7.04 -6.90
C LYS A 345 -12.35 -7.93 -5.65
N GLN A 346 -11.62 -9.03 -5.67
CA GLN A 346 -11.50 -9.92 -4.52
C GLN A 346 -10.71 -9.27 -3.38
N ALA A 347 -9.58 -8.63 -3.68
CA ALA A 347 -8.78 -7.91 -2.69
C ALA A 347 -9.55 -6.73 -2.04
N GLN A 348 -10.44 -6.08 -2.80
CA GLN A 348 -11.31 -5.01 -2.29
C GLN A 348 -12.54 -5.53 -1.50
N ALA A 349 -12.90 -6.81 -1.64
CA ALA A 349 -14.04 -7.40 -0.97
C ALA A 349 -13.71 -7.73 0.50
N LEU A 350 -13.88 -6.73 1.37
CA LEU A 350 -13.67 -6.91 2.81
C LEU A 350 -14.83 -7.68 3.46
N PRO A 351 -14.56 -8.49 4.50
CA PRO A 351 -15.61 -9.17 5.25
C PRO A 351 -16.64 -8.18 5.84
N PRO A 352 -17.94 -8.57 5.93
CA PRO A 352 -18.97 -7.69 6.47
C PRO A 352 -18.62 -7.15 7.86
N GLY A 353 -18.75 -5.83 8.03
CA GLY A 353 -18.50 -5.15 9.31
C GLY A 353 -17.05 -4.78 9.60
N VAL A 354 -16.09 -5.23 8.79
CA VAL A 354 -14.70 -4.73 8.83
C VAL A 354 -14.65 -3.30 8.26
N PRO A 355 -13.92 -2.35 8.86
CA PRO A 355 -13.00 -2.50 10.01
C PRO A 355 -13.62 -2.32 11.40
N ARG A 356 -14.93 -2.03 11.53
CA ARG A 356 -15.57 -1.69 12.82
C ARG A 356 -15.59 -2.85 13.82
N VAL A 357 -15.70 -4.09 13.35
CA VAL A 357 -15.67 -5.27 14.24
C VAL A 357 -14.30 -5.45 14.92
N ALA A 358 -13.21 -5.10 14.22
CA ALA A 358 -11.85 -5.12 14.78
C ALA A 358 -11.54 -3.89 15.66
N ASN A 359 -12.41 -2.87 15.65
CA ASN A 359 -12.27 -1.64 16.41
C ASN A 359 -13.57 -1.34 17.20
N PRO A 360 -13.84 -2.06 18.31
CA PRO A 360 -15.10 -1.94 19.02
C PRO A 360 -15.31 -0.56 19.69
N VAL A 361 -16.53 -0.03 19.57
CA VAL A 361 -16.87 1.30 20.12
C VAL A 361 -17.18 1.26 21.63
N SER A 362 -17.77 0.18 22.14
CA SER A 362 -18.15 0.08 23.55
C SER A 362 -17.17 -0.77 24.37
N ARG A 363 -17.12 -0.55 25.68
CA ARG A 363 -16.30 -1.38 26.61
C ARG A 363 -16.72 -2.85 26.58
N LEU A 364 -18.02 -3.11 26.49
CA LEU A 364 -18.55 -4.47 26.32
C LEU A 364 -18.12 -5.08 24.97
N GLY A 365 -18.10 -4.28 23.91
CA GLY A 365 -17.60 -4.68 22.59
C GLY A 365 -16.12 -5.07 22.63
N VAL A 366 -15.28 -4.30 23.34
CA VAL A 366 -13.86 -4.64 23.54
C VAL A 366 -13.71 -5.96 24.29
N ALA A 367 -14.52 -6.18 25.34
CA ALA A 367 -14.50 -7.43 26.08
C ALA A 367 -14.94 -8.63 25.21
N ALA A 368 -16.00 -8.46 24.40
CA ALA A 368 -16.48 -9.48 23.48
C ALA A 368 -15.46 -9.80 22.37
N PHE A 369 -14.83 -8.77 21.78
CA PHE A 369 -13.73 -8.95 20.83
C PHE A 369 -12.57 -9.72 21.46
N GLY A 370 -12.14 -9.33 22.66
CA GLY A 370 -11.07 -10.03 23.38
C GLY A 370 -11.41 -11.49 23.69
N LEU A 371 -12.68 -11.82 23.95
CA LEU A 371 -13.12 -13.21 24.09
C LEU A 371 -13.09 -13.96 22.76
N ALA A 372 -13.58 -13.34 21.67
CA ALA A 372 -13.56 -13.94 20.35
C ALA A 372 -12.12 -14.27 19.88
N VAL A 373 -11.18 -13.33 20.10
CA VAL A 373 -9.76 -13.54 19.77
C VAL A 373 -9.17 -14.69 20.60
N LYS A 374 -9.46 -14.77 21.90
CA LYS A 374 -9.04 -15.91 22.76
C LYS A 374 -9.55 -17.24 22.24
N VAL A 375 -10.81 -17.29 21.83
CA VAL A 375 -11.43 -18.49 21.27
C VAL A 375 -10.76 -18.88 19.95
N ALA A 376 -10.48 -17.91 19.09
CA ALA A 376 -9.78 -18.13 17.81
C ALA A 376 -8.35 -18.67 17.98
N ALA A 377 -7.66 -18.30 19.07
CA ALA A 377 -6.33 -18.81 19.38
C ALA A 377 -6.31 -20.27 19.87
N THR A 378 -7.47 -20.90 20.10
CA THR A 378 -7.51 -22.31 20.50
C THR A 378 -7.18 -23.23 19.30
N PRO A 379 -6.40 -24.31 19.48
CA PRO A 379 -5.95 -25.16 18.37
C PRO A 379 -7.07 -25.77 17.51
N VAL A 380 -8.25 -25.97 18.09
CA VAL A 380 -9.41 -26.55 17.42
C VAL A 380 -10.07 -25.55 16.45
N ILE A 381 -10.10 -24.28 16.83
CA ILE A 381 -10.77 -23.21 16.06
C ILE A 381 -9.77 -22.51 15.12
N GLY A 382 -8.50 -22.37 15.52
CA GLY A 382 -7.47 -21.76 14.67
C GLY A 382 -7.27 -22.48 13.33
N ARG A 383 -7.35 -23.83 13.32
CA ARG A 383 -7.24 -24.62 12.07
C ARG A 383 -8.42 -24.42 11.12
N THR A 384 -9.61 -24.13 11.63
CA THR A 384 -10.82 -23.91 10.82
C THR A 384 -11.01 -22.44 10.45
N MET A 385 -10.58 -21.50 11.30
CA MET A 385 -10.69 -20.05 11.05
C MET A 385 -9.51 -19.42 10.32
N GLY A 386 -8.36 -20.10 10.19
CA GLY A 386 -7.18 -19.57 9.48
C GLY A 386 -7.52 -19.03 8.09
N ARG A 387 -8.41 -19.72 7.35
CA ARG A 387 -8.89 -19.30 6.02
C ARG A 387 -9.65 -17.97 5.98
N PHE A 388 -10.20 -17.49 7.09
CA PHE A 388 -10.94 -16.21 7.14
C PHE A 388 -10.04 -14.99 7.33
N PHE A 389 -8.81 -15.20 7.83
CA PHE A 389 -7.80 -14.15 8.01
C PHE A 389 -6.76 -14.13 6.89
N THR A 390 -6.75 -15.15 6.03
CA THR A 390 -5.91 -15.23 4.84
C THR A 390 -6.42 -14.30 3.74
N PRO A 391 -5.64 -13.32 3.28
CA PRO A 391 -5.98 -12.55 2.08
C PRO A 391 -6.09 -13.47 0.85
N PRO A 392 -6.93 -13.16 -0.16
CA PRO A 392 -7.10 -13.99 -1.36
C PRO A 392 -5.90 -13.86 -2.32
N ALA A 393 -4.70 -14.21 -1.87
CA ALA A 393 -3.44 -13.92 -2.55
C ALA A 393 -3.15 -14.79 -3.78
N ASP A 394 -3.77 -15.98 -3.87
CA ASP A 394 -3.52 -16.98 -4.93
C ASP A 394 -4.60 -16.98 -6.03
N ALA A 395 -5.39 -15.92 -6.14
CA ALA A 395 -6.60 -15.90 -6.97
C ALA A 395 -6.38 -15.41 -8.42
N ILE A 396 -5.13 -15.27 -8.85
CA ILE A 396 -4.78 -14.86 -10.21
C ILE A 396 -3.74 -15.81 -10.79
N GLU A 397 -3.99 -16.25 -12.03
CA GLU A 397 -3.00 -16.93 -12.85
C GLU A 397 -2.22 -15.86 -13.62
N LEU A 398 -0.92 -15.73 -13.33
CA LEU A 398 -0.05 -14.76 -13.98
C LEU A 398 0.32 -15.25 -15.39
N PRO A 399 0.10 -14.47 -16.45
CA PRO A 399 0.51 -14.86 -17.80
C PRO A 399 2.04 -14.93 -17.94
N GLU A 400 2.52 -15.67 -18.93
CA GLU A 400 3.94 -15.81 -19.23
C GLU A 400 4.36 -14.85 -20.36
N TYR A 401 5.21 -13.87 -20.03
CA TYR A 401 5.71 -12.88 -20.98
C TYR A 401 7.22 -13.01 -21.26
N SER A 402 7.89 -14.04 -20.72
CA SER A 402 9.34 -14.24 -20.84
C SER A 402 9.86 -14.34 -22.28
N HIS A 403 8.99 -14.75 -23.22
CA HIS A 403 9.29 -14.80 -24.65
C HIS A 403 9.35 -13.42 -25.34
N LEU A 404 8.96 -12.34 -24.64
CA LEU A 404 8.97 -10.96 -25.13
C LEU A 404 10.21 -10.17 -24.64
N GLU A 405 11.03 -10.76 -23.77
CA GLU A 405 12.22 -10.11 -23.25
C GLU A 405 13.28 -9.92 -24.34
N VAL A 406 14.01 -8.80 -24.28
CA VAL A 406 14.98 -8.35 -25.31
C VAL A 406 16.42 -8.50 -24.85
#